data_AF-A0A7S0U263-F1
#
_entry.id   AF-A0A7S0U263-F1
#
_cell.length_a   1.000
_cell.length_b   1.000
_cell.length_c   1.000
_cell.angle_alpha   90.00
_cell.angle_beta   90.00
_cell.angle_gamma   90.00
#
_symmetry.space_group_name_H-M   'P 1'
#
loop_
_entity.id
_entity.type
_entity.pdbx_description
1 polymer ?
#
loop_
_entity_poly.entity_id
_entity_poly.type
_entity_poly.pdbx_seq_one_letter_code
_entity_poly.pdbx_strand_id
1 'polypeptide(L)'
;DGRCVFGDGTYVPQVHEISQLPLRDGRNSLDFRVGSTLLANAGLFSWKWSDLIVIVDIDGTITRTDSGGVLASSEFGQQLGLAHAHKGVCSAMSQIASAGYRLLFLTARPITRSEATRKYLSTIGHEETPPVMMPEGALITSAMGTLGTMANVWKDLKSYKLTQLREIELLFR
;
A
#
# COMPACT_ATOMS: atom_id res chain seq x y z
N ASP A 1 12.77 -0.99 20.52
CA ASP A 1 12.10 -0.06 19.56
C ASP A 1 10.76 -0.60 19.04
N GLY A 2 10.21 -1.68 19.60
CA GLY A 2 8.85 -2.14 19.30
C GLY A 2 8.69 -2.94 18.00
N ARG A 3 9.78 -3.31 17.32
CA ARG A 3 9.73 -4.16 16.13
C ARG A 3 9.55 -5.63 16.49
N CYS A 4 8.78 -6.35 15.69
CA CYS A 4 8.60 -7.79 15.78
C CYS A 4 9.35 -8.49 14.63
N VAL A 5 9.98 -9.62 14.94
CA VAL A 5 10.73 -10.47 14.01
C VAL A 5 10.31 -11.92 14.18
N PHE A 6 10.59 -12.76 13.18
CA PHE A 6 10.44 -14.21 13.28
C PHE A 6 11.50 -14.81 14.20
N GLY A 7 11.35 -16.09 14.56
CA GLY A 7 12.24 -16.76 15.52
C GLY A 7 13.71 -16.80 15.10
N ASP A 8 13.99 -16.65 13.80
CA ASP A 8 15.32 -16.55 13.21
C ASP A 8 15.90 -15.12 13.21
N GLY A 9 15.16 -14.14 13.74
CA GLY A 9 15.55 -12.73 13.79
C GLY A 9 15.29 -11.95 12.51
N THR A 10 14.68 -12.56 11.49
CA THR A 10 14.37 -11.90 10.21
C THR A 10 12.95 -11.32 10.18
N TYR A 11 12.65 -10.55 9.13
CA TYR A 11 11.29 -10.08 8.84
C TYR A 11 10.59 -10.93 7.77
N VAL A 12 11.24 -12.01 7.30
CA VAL A 12 10.73 -12.88 6.24
C VAL A 12 10.36 -14.22 6.86
N PRO A 13 9.07 -14.62 6.81
CA PRO A 13 8.67 -15.90 7.35
C PRO A 13 9.30 -17.05 6.56
N GLN A 14 9.64 -18.12 7.26
CA GLN A 14 10.10 -19.37 6.66
C GLN A 14 8.93 -20.08 5.97
N VAL A 15 9.23 -20.89 4.94
CA VAL A 15 8.22 -21.62 4.15
C VAL A 15 7.27 -22.44 5.04
N HIS A 16 7.81 -23.09 6.07
CA HIS A 16 6.99 -23.88 6.99
C HIS A 16 6.03 -23.02 7.82
N GLU A 17 6.43 -21.81 8.23
CA GLU A 17 5.56 -20.87 8.98
C GLU A 17 4.41 -20.38 8.10
N ILE A 18 4.69 -20.05 6.84
CA ILE A 18 3.66 -19.61 5.87
C ILE A 18 2.71 -20.77 5.54
N SER A 19 3.23 -21.99 5.37
CA SER A 19 2.44 -23.17 4.96
C SER A 19 1.37 -23.59 5.97
N GLN A 20 1.50 -23.18 7.22
CA GLN A 20 0.53 -23.46 8.28
C GLN A 20 -0.66 -22.48 8.25
N LEU A 21 -0.54 -21.36 7.54
CA LEU A 21 -1.61 -20.38 7.42
C LEU A 21 -2.65 -20.88 6.40
N PRO A 22 -3.96 -20.81 6.70
CA PRO A 22 -5.03 -21.21 5.79
C PRO A 22 -5.27 -20.13 4.72
N LEU A 23 -4.23 -19.80 3.95
CA LEU A 23 -4.26 -18.72 2.97
C LEU A 23 -5.16 -19.06 1.80
N ARG A 24 -5.89 -18.05 1.33
CA ARG A 24 -6.67 -18.07 0.10
C ARG A 24 -5.99 -17.19 -0.94
N ASP A 25 -6.24 -17.49 -2.22
CA ASP A 25 -5.81 -16.62 -3.31
C ASP A 25 -6.38 -15.20 -3.12
N GLY A 26 -5.53 -14.18 -3.33
CA GLY A 26 -5.88 -12.79 -3.07
C GLY A 26 -5.65 -12.35 -1.62
N ARG A 27 -6.50 -11.46 -1.12
CA ARG A 27 -6.34 -10.85 0.20
C ARG A 27 -6.83 -11.77 1.32
N ASN A 28 -6.02 -11.84 2.37
CA ASN A 28 -6.31 -12.48 3.64
C ASN A 28 -6.17 -11.43 4.75
N SER A 29 -7.02 -11.51 5.78
CA SER A 29 -6.88 -10.66 6.97
C SER A 29 -6.05 -11.37 8.02
N LEU A 30 -5.07 -10.65 8.58
CA LEU A 30 -4.20 -11.12 9.65
C LEU A 30 -4.36 -10.25 10.88
N ASP A 31 -4.39 -10.90 12.05
CA ASP A 31 -4.32 -10.25 13.35
C ASP A 31 -2.99 -10.59 14.02
N PHE A 32 -2.19 -9.57 14.32
CA PHE A 32 -1.00 -9.71 15.15
C PHE A 32 -1.40 -9.49 16.60
N ARG A 33 -1.11 -10.47 17.48
CA ARG A 33 -1.52 -10.44 18.89
C ARG A 33 -0.36 -10.80 19.82
N VAL A 34 -0.38 -10.26 21.04
CA VAL A 34 0.45 -10.70 22.16
C VAL A 34 -0.49 -11.14 23.29
N GLY A 35 -0.53 -12.45 23.56
CA GLY A 35 -1.55 -13.03 24.41
C GLY A 35 -2.96 -12.75 23.86
N SER A 36 -3.82 -12.16 24.69
CA SER A 36 -5.18 -11.73 24.27
C SER A 36 -5.22 -10.34 23.64
N THR A 37 -4.13 -9.57 23.64
CA THR A 37 -4.10 -8.19 23.13
C THR A 37 -3.88 -8.16 21.63
N LEU A 38 -4.79 -7.54 20.88
CA LEU A 38 -4.61 -7.24 19.46
C LEU A 38 -3.64 -6.06 19.30
N LEU A 39 -2.56 -6.26 18.55
CA LEU A 39 -1.56 -5.22 18.26
C LEU A 39 -1.83 -4.54 16.93
N ALA A 40 -2.13 -5.30 15.88
CA ALA A 40 -2.36 -4.77 14.55
C ALA A 40 -3.24 -5.71 13.71
N ASN A 41 -4.02 -5.13 12.82
CA ASN A 41 -4.65 -5.85 11.71
C ASN A 41 -3.88 -5.55 10.42
N ALA A 42 -3.67 -6.56 9.58
CA ALA A 42 -2.96 -6.42 8.32
C ALA A 42 -3.66 -7.19 7.20
N GLY A 43 -3.42 -6.76 5.96
CA GLY A 43 -3.76 -7.53 4.77
C GLY A 43 -2.54 -8.33 4.31
N LEU A 44 -2.70 -9.64 4.15
CA LEU A 44 -1.73 -10.53 3.51
C LEU A 44 -2.25 -10.96 2.16
N PHE A 45 -1.48 -10.66 1.11
CA PHE A 45 -1.84 -10.99 -0.26
C PHE A 45 -1.10 -12.25 -0.68
N SER A 46 -1.85 -13.31 -1.00
CA SER A 46 -1.32 -14.54 -1.57
C SER A 46 -1.59 -14.54 -3.08
N TRP A 47 -0.52 -14.42 -3.86
CA TRP A 47 -0.57 -14.42 -5.32
C TRP A 47 0.20 -15.60 -5.88
N LYS A 48 -0.16 -16.03 -7.08
CA LYS A 48 0.54 -17.11 -7.77
C LYS A 48 1.84 -16.58 -8.35
N TRP A 49 2.84 -17.45 -8.49
CA TRP A 49 4.11 -17.13 -9.15
C TRP A 49 3.93 -16.65 -10.60
N SER A 50 2.83 -17.02 -11.25
CA SER A 50 2.48 -16.63 -12.61
C SER A 50 1.63 -15.36 -12.72
N ASP A 51 1.21 -14.77 -11.59
CA ASP A 51 0.40 -13.55 -11.61
C ASP A 51 1.23 -12.37 -12.11
N LEU A 52 0.67 -11.56 -13.02
CA LEU A 52 1.33 -10.35 -13.52
C LEU A 52 0.93 -9.16 -12.64
N ILE A 53 1.92 -8.43 -12.13
CA ILE A 53 1.69 -7.34 -11.18
C ILE A 53 1.93 -5.99 -11.86
N VAL A 54 0.98 -5.08 -11.69
CA VAL A 54 1.15 -3.66 -12.04
C VAL A 54 1.37 -2.87 -10.75
N ILE A 55 2.55 -2.26 -10.63
CA ILE A 55 2.90 -1.40 -9.51
C ILE A 55 2.45 0.03 -9.84
N VAL A 56 1.67 0.62 -8.94
CA VAL A 56 1.04 1.92 -9.12
C VAL A 56 1.47 2.85 -7.99
N ASP A 57 2.19 3.91 -8.32
CA ASP A 57 2.48 4.97 -7.36
C ASP A 57 1.17 5.69 -6.95
N ILE A 58 1.08 6.11 -5.69
CA ILE A 58 -0.10 6.87 -5.22
C ILE A 58 0.14 8.37 -5.36
N ASP A 59 1.24 8.86 -4.80
CA ASP A 59 1.47 10.30 -4.62
C ASP A 59 1.96 10.93 -5.93
N GLY A 60 1.09 11.73 -6.56
CA GLY A 60 1.35 12.37 -7.86
C GLY A 60 0.95 11.53 -9.08
N THR A 61 0.45 10.31 -8.87
CA THR A 61 -0.08 9.43 -9.93
C THR A 61 -1.58 9.17 -9.75
N ILE A 62 -2.00 8.73 -8.56
CA ILE A 62 -3.42 8.66 -8.19
C ILE A 62 -3.88 10.01 -7.67
N THR A 63 -3.16 10.59 -6.72
CA THR A 63 -3.51 11.90 -6.15
C THR A 63 -2.96 13.02 -7.02
N ARG A 64 -3.81 13.97 -7.40
CA ARG A 64 -3.40 15.22 -8.03
C ARG A 64 -2.70 16.09 -7.00
N THR A 65 -1.41 16.33 -7.20
CA THR A 65 -0.63 17.27 -6.38
C THR A 65 -0.81 18.73 -6.83
N ASP A 66 -1.30 18.95 -8.05
CA ASP A 66 -1.14 20.23 -8.75
C ASP A 66 -2.32 21.20 -8.56
N SER A 67 -3.44 20.76 -7.96
CA SER A 67 -4.68 21.56 -7.91
C SER A 67 -4.92 22.33 -6.61
N GLY A 68 -4.00 22.31 -5.64
CA GLY A 68 -4.21 22.99 -4.34
C GLY A 68 -2.95 23.51 -3.62
N GLY A 69 -1.82 23.62 -4.33
CA GLY A 69 -0.54 24.06 -3.76
C GLY A 69 0.02 23.12 -2.69
N VAL A 70 1.09 23.56 -2.00
CA VAL A 70 1.80 22.80 -0.94
C VAL A 70 0.86 22.22 0.12
N LEU A 71 -0.28 22.88 0.37
CA LEU A 71 -1.27 22.45 1.37
C LEU A 71 -2.06 21.21 0.94
N ALA A 72 -2.49 21.07 -0.31
CA ALA A 72 -3.21 19.87 -0.76
C ALA A 72 -2.30 18.63 -0.80
N SER A 73 -1.02 18.82 -1.10
CA SER A 73 0.01 17.78 -0.99
C SER A 73 0.45 17.50 0.45
N SER A 74 0.18 18.42 1.39
CA SER A 74 0.56 18.25 2.78
C SER A 74 -0.26 17.16 3.47
N GLU A 75 0.29 16.58 4.54
CA GLU A 75 -0.41 15.58 5.33
C GLU A 75 -1.77 16.09 5.84
N PHE A 76 -1.83 17.38 6.15
CA PHE A 76 -3.00 18.11 6.61
C PHE A 76 -4.06 18.27 5.52
N GLY A 77 -3.66 18.62 4.28
CA GLY A 77 -4.61 18.75 3.17
C GLY A 77 -5.27 17.43 2.79
N GLN A 78 -4.55 16.32 2.89
CA GLN A 78 -5.14 15.00 2.70
C GLN A 78 -6.13 14.64 3.81
N GLN A 79 -5.87 15.01 5.07
CA GLN A 79 -6.82 14.81 6.18
C GLN A 79 -8.09 15.66 6.02
N LEU A 80 -7.97 16.81 5.38
CA LEU A 80 -9.09 17.71 5.06
C LEU A 80 -9.82 17.36 3.75
N GLY A 81 -9.43 16.27 3.07
CA GLY A 81 -10.07 15.86 1.80
C GLY A 81 -9.73 16.76 0.61
N LEU A 82 -8.66 17.54 0.67
CA LEU A 82 -8.25 18.46 -0.40
C LEU A 82 -7.49 17.76 -1.53
N ALA A 83 -7.05 16.51 -1.31
CA ALA A 83 -6.38 15.71 -2.32
C ALA A 83 -7.40 15.03 -3.23
N HIS A 84 -7.49 15.51 -4.47
CA HIS A 84 -8.40 14.97 -5.48
C HIS A 84 -7.68 13.90 -6.31
N ALA A 85 -8.40 12.86 -6.72
CA ALA A 85 -7.85 11.86 -7.64
C ALA A 85 -7.76 12.40 -9.08
N HIS A 86 -6.86 11.84 -9.89
CA HIS A 86 -6.91 12.04 -11.35
C HIS A 86 -8.22 11.46 -11.91
N LYS A 87 -8.90 12.20 -12.78
CA LYS A 87 -10.17 11.77 -13.39
C LYS A 87 -9.96 10.46 -14.16
N GLY A 88 -10.80 9.47 -13.91
CA GLY A 88 -10.79 8.18 -14.62
C GLY A 88 -9.72 7.20 -14.12
N VAL A 89 -9.02 7.50 -13.01
CA VAL A 89 -8.01 6.61 -12.45
C VAL A 89 -8.62 5.29 -11.97
N CYS A 90 -9.81 5.31 -11.36
CA CYS A 90 -10.47 4.09 -10.89
C CYS A 90 -10.94 3.25 -12.09
N SER A 91 -11.46 3.89 -13.13
CA SER A 91 -11.76 3.22 -14.41
C SER A 91 -10.52 2.56 -15.03
N ALA A 92 -9.39 3.28 -15.09
CA ALA A 92 -8.15 2.73 -15.64
C ALA A 92 -7.64 1.53 -14.82
N MET A 93 -7.61 1.65 -13.49
CA MET A 93 -7.22 0.55 -12.60
C MET A 93 -8.16 -0.64 -12.71
N SER A 94 -9.47 -0.40 -12.85
CA SER A 94 -10.47 -1.45 -13.05
C SER A 94 -10.26 -2.20 -14.37
N GLN A 95 -9.91 -1.50 -15.44
CA GLN A 95 -9.57 -2.13 -16.72
C GLN A 95 -8.33 -3.02 -16.59
N ILE A 96 -7.27 -2.54 -15.93
CA ILE A 96 -6.05 -3.31 -15.66
C ILE A 96 -6.37 -4.57 -14.84
N ALA A 97 -7.12 -4.43 -13.75
CA ALA A 97 -7.51 -5.56 -12.91
C ALA A 97 -8.38 -6.57 -13.67
N SER A 98 -9.33 -6.09 -14.50
CA SER A 98 -10.19 -6.94 -15.32
C SER A 98 -9.43 -7.72 -16.40
N ALA A 99 -8.26 -7.21 -16.83
CA ALA A 99 -7.37 -7.90 -17.75
C ALA A 99 -6.51 -8.98 -17.06
N GLY A 100 -6.70 -9.24 -15.77
CA GLY A 100 -6.04 -10.31 -15.02
C GLY A 100 -4.76 -9.89 -14.29
N TYR A 101 -4.44 -8.59 -14.27
CA TYR A 101 -3.29 -8.09 -13.52
C TYR A 101 -3.63 -7.87 -12.05
N ARG A 102 -2.67 -8.15 -11.15
CA ARG A 102 -2.75 -7.78 -9.73
C ARG A 102 -2.25 -6.36 -9.55
N LEU A 103 -2.97 -5.56 -8.76
CA LEU A 103 -2.54 -4.20 -8.42
C LEU A 103 -1.72 -4.21 -7.13
N LEU A 104 -0.56 -3.55 -7.18
CA LEU A 104 0.26 -3.23 -6.02
C LEU A 104 0.44 -1.72 -5.96
N PHE A 105 -0.18 -1.08 -4.97
CA PHE A 105 -0.06 0.34 -4.73
C PHE A 105 1.18 0.65 -3.88
N LEU A 106 1.99 1.60 -4.33
CA LEU A 106 3.21 2.03 -3.65
C LEU A 106 3.10 3.50 -3.24
N THR A 107 3.45 3.81 -1.99
CA THR A 107 3.49 5.19 -1.48
C THR A 107 4.65 5.39 -0.52
N ALA A 108 5.17 6.61 -0.47
CA ALA A 108 6.17 7.01 0.52
C ALA A 108 5.55 7.62 1.79
N ARG A 109 4.24 7.44 1.99
CA ARG A 109 3.58 7.78 3.25
C ARG A 109 4.05 6.85 4.37
N PRO A 110 4.11 7.32 5.63
CA PRO A 110 4.46 6.50 6.78
C PRO A 110 3.41 5.41 7.04
N ILE A 111 3.84 4.29 7.64
CA ILE A 111 2.96 3.15 7.99
C ILE A 111 1.78 3.55 8.88
N THR A 112 1.97 4.58 9.71
CA THR A 112 0.94 5.19 10.57
C THR A 112 -0.26 5.74 9.79
N ARG A 113 -0.13 5.91 8.47
CA ARG A 113 -1.21 6.40 7.58
C ARG A 113 -1.70 5.34 6.60
N SER A 114 -1.33 4.08 6.78
CA SER A 114 -1.72 2.99 5.87
C SER A 114 -3.25 2.80 5.82
N GLU A 115 -3.95 2.86 6.96
CA GLU A 115 -5.41 2.75 7.01
C GLU A 115 -6.11 3.94 6.33
N ALA A 116 -5.68 5.17 6.62
CA ALA A 116 -6.21 6.36 5.96
C ALA A 116 -6.00 6.31 4.44
N THR A 117 -4.86 5.78 3.99
CA THR A 117 -4.56 5.61 2.56
C THR A 117 -5.46 4.54 1.92
N ARG A 118 -5.69 3.41 2.59
CA ARG A 118 -6.67 2.39 2.14
C ARG A 118 -8.07 2.98 2.04
N LYS A 119 -8.50 3.75 3.06
CA LYS A 119 -9.80 4.42 3.06
C LYS A 119 -9.92 5.38 1.90
N TYR A 120 -8.91 6.22 1.67
CA TYR A 120 -8.86 7.14 0.54
C TYR A 120 -9.05 6.40 -0.80
N LEU A 121 -8.25 5.35 -1.06
CA LEU A 121 -8.38 4.55 -2.29
C LEU A 121 -9.78 3.97 -2.45
N SER A 122 -10.43 3.53 -1.36
CA SER A 122 -11.78 2.99 -1.42
C SER A 122 -12.86 4.04 -1.72
N THR A 123 -12.63 5.32 -1.41
CA THR A 123 -13.66 6.37 -1.54
C THR A 123 -13.58 7.14 -2.85
N ILE A 124 -12.41 7.24 -3.48
CA ILE A 124 -12.21 8.08 -4.69
C ILE A 124 -13.04 7.64 -5.90
N GLY A 125 -13.48 6.37 -5.94
CA GLY A 125 -14.31 5.87 -7.03
C GLY A 125 -15.70 6.51 -7.13
N HIS A 126 -16.20 7.08 -6.03
CA HIS A 126 -17.49 7.77 -5.99
C HIS A 126 -17.50 9.10 -6.75
N GLU A 127 -16.33 9.68 -7.01
CA GLU A 127 -16.19 10.94 -7.74
C GLU A 127 -16.25 10.75 -9.28
N GLU A 128 -16.14 9.51 -9.77
CA GLU A 128 -16.23 9.22 -11.20
C GLU A 128 -17.69 9.17 -11.69
N THR A 129 -17.90 9.37 -13.00
CA THR A 129 -19.23 9.31 -13.63
C THR A 129 -19.18 8.42 -14.88
N PRO A 130 -19.79 7.22 -14.86
CA PRO A 130 -20.43 6.59 -13.70
C PRO A 130 -19.43 6.27 -12.58
N PRO A 131 -19.87 6.10 -11.32
CA PRO A 131 -18.98 5.69 -10.24
C PRO A 131 -18.30 4.36 -10.55
N VAL A 132 -16.98 4.31 -10.36
CA VAL A 132 -16.18 3.09 -10.54
C VAL A 132 -15.31 2.92 -9.30
N MET A 133 -15.50 1.84 -8.56
CA MET A 133 -14.73 1.59 -7.34
C MET A 133 -13.29 1.22 -7.67
N MET A 134 -12.34 1.68 -6.84
CA MET A 134 -10.95 1.22 -6.95
C MET A 134 -10.88 -0.29 -6.70
N PRO A 135 -10.25 -1.07 -7.60
CA PRO A 135 -10.09 -2.50 -7.38
C PRO A 135 -9.21 -2.79 -6.16
N GLU A 136 -9.34 -4.01 -5.62
CA GLU A 136 -8.49 -4.45 -4.53
C GLU A 136 -7.03 -4.60 -4.99
N GLY A 137 -6.10 -4.16 -4.14
CA GLY A 137 -4.67 -4.29 -4.37
C GLY A 137 -3.87 -4.23 -3.07
N ALA A 138 -2.65 -4.76 -3.11
CA ALA A 138 -1.71 -4.64 -2.00
C ALA A 138 -1.28 -3.18 -1.83
N LEU A 139 -0.99 -2.76 -0.60
CA LEU A 139 -0.49 -1.41 -0.32
C LEU A 139 0.86 -1.50 0.38
N ILE A 140 1.90 -0.99 -0.25
CA ILE A 140 3.24 -0.84 0.30
C ILE A 140 3.46 0.62 0.69
N THR A 141 3.84 0.84 1.95
CA THR A 141 4.13 2.15 2.55
C THR A 141 5.55 2.21 3.09
N SER A 142 6.01 3.38 3.51
CA SER A 142 7.19 3.47 4.38
C SER A 142 6.97 2.66 5.65
N ALA A 143 7.90 1.75 5.97
CA ALA A 143 7.91 1.00 7.22
C ALA A 143 8.23 1.89 8.44
N MET A 144 8.62 3.15 8.21
CA MET A 144 8.92 4.11 9.28
C MET A 144 7.66 4.84 9.74
N GLY A 145 7.64 5.25 11.00
CA GLY A 145 6.67 6.21 11.51
C GLY A 145 6.79 7.59 10.83
N THR A 146 5.89 8.51 11.15
CA THR A 146 5.80 9.82 10.49
C THR A 146 7.13 10.58 10.50
N LEU A 147 7.69 10.86 11.69
CA LEU A 147 8.96 11.60 11.82
C LEU A 147 10.13 10.89 11.11
N GLY A 148 10.19 9.57 11.20
CA GLY A 148 11.23 8.77 10.53
C GLY A 148 11.14 8.85 9.01
N THR A 149 9.92 8.82 8.47
CA THR A 149 9.65 8.99 7.04
C THR A 149 10.06 10.39 6.57
N MET A 150 9.64 11.43 7.29
CA MET A 150 10.04 12.82 6.99
C MET A 150 11.56 13.00 6.97
N ALA A 151 12.24 12.46 7.97
CA ALA A 151 13.68 12.66 8.17
C ALA A 151 14.55 11.86 7.20
N ASN A 152 14.05 10.78 6.61
CA ASN A 152 14.87 9.83 5.83
C ASN A 152 14.31 9.56 4.43
N VAL A 153 13.03 9.23 4.33
CA VAL A 153 12.40 8.84 3.06
C VAL A 153 12.21 10.06 2.14
N TRP A 154 11.71 11.17 2.66
CA TRP A 154 11.44 12.35 1.83
C TRP A 154 12.68 13.12 1.40
N LYS A 155 13.83 12.87 2.03
CA LYS A 155 15.12 13.43 1.60
C LYS A 155 15.61 12.85 0.28
N ASP A 156 15.33 11.57 0.04
CA ASP A 156 15.67 10.89 -1.21
C ASP A 156 14.59 9.88 -1.60
N LEU A 157 13.47 10.44 -2.06
CA LEU A 157 12.29 9.68 -2.45
C LEU A 157 12.58 8.68 -3.58
N LYS A 158 13.47 9.04 -4.51
CA LYS A 158 13.81 8.21 -5.68
C LYS A 158 14.56 6.97 -5.24
N SER A 159 15.62 7.14 -4.44
CA SER A 159 16.38 5.99 -3.93
C SER A 159 15.52 5.10 -3.05
N TYR A 160 14.66 5.70 -2.21
CA TYR A 160 13.71 4.92 -1.40
C TYR A 160 12.77 4.06 -2.24
N LYS A 161 12.13 4.64 -3.26
CA LYS A 161 11.24 3.89 -4.18
C LYS A 161 11.99 2.80 -4.93
N LEU A 162 13.22 3.07 -5.37
CA LEU A 162 14.05 2.08 -6.06
C LEU A 162 14.41 0.90 -5.14
N THR A 163 14.72 1.14 -3.87
CA THR A 163 14.92 0.06 -2.89
C THR A 163 13.65 -0.76 -2.68
N GLN A 164 12.49 -0.12 -2.51
CA GLN A 164 11.20 -0.82 -2.38
C GLN A 164 10.88 -1.69 -3.60
N LEU A 165 11.11 -1.18 -4.81
CA LEU A 165 10.88 -1.95 -6.04
C LEU A 165 11.81 -3.17 -6.13
N ARG A 166 13.07 -3.04 -5.69
CA ARG A 166 14.00 -4.19 -5.60
C ARG A 166 13.55 -5.22 -4.58
N GLU A 167 13.08 -4.79 -3.41
CA GLU A 167 12.52 -5.70 -2.39
C GLU A 167 11.30 -6.45 -2.92
N ILE A 168 10.41 -5.77 -3.65
CA ILE A 168 9.26 -6.41 -4.30
C ILE A 168 9.72 -7.41 -5.37
N GLU A 169 10.70 -7.05 -6.19
CA GLU A 169 11.25 -7.94 -7.22
C GLU A 169 11.81 -9.24 -6.63
N LEU A 170 12.45 -9.17 -5.45
CA LEU A 170 13.00 -10.33 -4.77
C LEU A 170 11.93 -11.34 -4.32
N LEU A 171 10.66 -10.95 -4.22
CA LEU A 171 9.57 -11.88 -3.90
C LEU A 171 9.23 -12.83 -5.06
N PHE A 172 9.68 -12.53 -6.27
CA PHE A 172 9.32 -13.25 -7.50
C PHE A 172 10.52 -13.90 -8.21
N ARG A 173 11.72 -13.82 -7.60
CA ARG A 173 12.95 -14.48 -8.08
C ARG A 173 13.18 -15.78 -7.32
#